data_AF-A0A938MSF3-F1
#
_entry.id   AF-A0A938MSF3-F1
#
_cell.length_a   1.000
_cell.length_b   1.000
_cell.length_c   1.000
_cell.angle_alpha   90.00
_cell.angle_beta   90.00
_cell.angle_gamma   90.00
#
_symmetry.space_group_name_H-M   'P 1'
#
loop_
_entity.id
_entity.type
_entity.pdbx_description
1 polymer ?
#
loop_
_entity_poly.entity_id
_entity_poly.type
_entity_poly.pdbx_seq_one_letter_code
_entity_poly.pdbx_strand_id
1 'polypeptide(L)'
;MRPTAESPEKQHPLQTKFPSRLGIRRLAIGLVLLGIAETRAQLAEETPPWTTNEPIVTVKKELYRRHPLPRAAALVSVAYVGPRLERREVQAEEIKDDVGDNVRARWSTDNGRTWTEFVPVQPSNNVDYGGVTVWEGEGTSVYDPGTGVLVQVWLRQIVVSGLYHCFAYSRYSRDMGRTWSAPQQLRYEEGAAFDPREPKKAAFVDHNEGYFGNNLLVRNDGTIVHVLAHCNAPGDPRNNERPWRMGSVLFLGRWSTDRQDYDWTPGARV
;
A
#
# COMPACT_ATOMS: atom_id res chain seq x y z
N MET A 1 19.19 -25.62 39.70
CA MET A 1 19.11 -26.85 38.89
C MET A 1 17.65 -27.27 38.80
N ARG A 2 17.03 -27.15 37.62
CA ARG A 2 15.69 -27.70 37.32
C ARG A 2 15.82 -28.46 36.00
N PRO A 3 15.34 -29.70 35.89
CA PRO A 3 15.51 -30.48 34.67
C PRO A 3 14.42 -30.14 33.66
N THR A 4 14.87 -29.94 32.43
CA THR A 4 14.12 -29.95 31.18
C THR A 4 13.62 -31.37 30.90
N ALA A 5 12.35 -31.50 30.50
CA ALA A 5 11.81 -32.72 29.92
C ALA A 5 11.27 -32.39 28.53
N GLU A 6 12.06 -32.73 27.52
CA GLU A 6 11.64 -32.76 26.12
C GLU A 6 10.79 -34.01 25.87
N SER A 7 9.66 -33.84 25.18
CA SER A 7 8.80 -34.93 24.71
C SER A 7 9.02 -35.11 23.21
N PRO A 8 9.19 -36.34 22.70
CA PRO A 8 9.45 -36.57 21.28
C PRO A 8 8.16 -36.50 20.46
N GLU A 9 8.19 -35.65 19.43
CA GLU A 9 7.15 -35.46 18.43
C GLU A 9 7.13 -36.69 17.48
N LYS A 10 6.00 -37.41 17.48
CA LYS A 10 5.75 -38.55 16.58
C LYS A 10 5.35 -38.03 15.20
N GLN A 11 6.22 -38.21 14.21
CA GLN A 11 5.88 -38.02 12.80
C GLN A 11 5.00 -39.18 12.30
N HIS A 12 3.78 -38.87 11.88
CA HIS A 12 2.92 -39.78 11.11
C HIS A 12 3.11 -39.52 9.61
N PRO A 13 3.37 -40.56 8.78
CA PRO A 13 3.39 -40.39 7.33
C PRO A 13 1.95 -40.33 6.79
N LEU A 14 1.61 -39.21 6.16
CA LEU A 14 0.39 -39.07 5.34
C LEU A 14 0.57 -39.86 4.04
N GLN A 15 -0.01 -41.06 3.97
CA GLN A 15 -0.24 -41.76 2.71
C GLN A 15 -1.49 -41.20 2.03
N THR A 16 -1.32 -40.38 1.00
CA THR A 16 -2.42 -40.00 0.09
C THR A 16 -2.40 -40.93 -1.13
N LYS A 17 -3.41 -41.82 -1.19
CA LYS A 17 -3.74 -42.59 -2.38
C LYS A 17 -4.48 -41.69 -3.36
N PHE A 18 -3.90 -41.43 -4.53
CA PHE A 18 -4.62 -40.83 -5.66
C PHE A 18 -5.32 -41.93 -6.48
N PRO A 19 -6.63 -41.82 -6.76
CA PRO A 19 -7.27 -42.69 -7.73
C PRO A 19 -6.81 -42.32 -9.15
N SER A 20 -6.32 -43.35 -9.83
CA SER A 20 -5.96 -43.34 -11.24
C SER A 20 -7.19 -43.33 -12.15
N ARG A 21 -7.01 -42.73 -13.33
CA ARG A 21 -7.76 -42.90 -14.59
C ARG A 21 -8.94 -41.95 -14.82
N LEU A 22 -8.65 -40.86 -15.53
CA LEU A 22 -9.59 -40.31 -16.51
C LEU A 22 -8.85 -40.14 -17.85
N GLY A 23 -9.41 -40.74 -18.90
CA GLY A 23 -8.79 -40.87 -20.22
C GLY A 23 -8.62 -39.55 -20.94
N ILE A 24 -7.38 -39.23 -21.28
CA ILE A 24 -7.04 -38.14 -22.19
C ILE A 24 -7.31 -38.62 -23.62
N ARG A 25 -8.33 -38.03 -24.25
CA ARG A 25 -8.53 -38.09 -25.69
C ARG A 25 -7.34 -37.40 -26.35
N ARG A 26 -6.57 -38.16 -27.15
CA ARG A 26 -5.50 -37.64 -28.00
C ARG A 26 -6.12 -36.75 -29.08
N LEU A 27 -6.00 -35.44 -28.93
CA LEU A 27 -6.12 -34.51 -30.04
C LEU A 27 -4.72 -34.38 -30.65
N ALA A 28 -4.56 -34.86 -31.88
CA ALA A 28 -3.34 -34.68 -32.65
C ALA A 28 -3.21 -33.20 -33.02
N ILE A 29 -2.36 -32.47 -32.30
CA ILE A 29 -1.87 -31.16 -32.73
C ILE A 29 -0.70 -31.43 -33.68
N GLY A 30 -0.98 -31.22 -34.97
CA GLY A 30 0.01 -31.24 -36.03
C GLY A 30 1.10 -30.20 -35.76
N LEU A 31 2.32 -30.71 -35.70
CA LEU A 31 3.58 -30.01 -35.55
C LEU A 31 3.77 -28.97 -36.68
N VAL A 32 3.78 -27.68 -36.36
CA VAL A 32 4.43 -26.64 -37.18
C VAL A 32 5.60 -26.10 -36.36
N LEU A 33 6.69 -26.88 -36.31
CA LEU A 33 7.93 -26.58 -35.60
C LEU A 33 9.10 -26.29 -36.58
N LEU A 34 8.81 -25.71 -37.74
CA LEU A 34 9.80 -25.52 -38.81
C LEU A 34 9.96 -24.06 -39.26
N GLY A 35 9.72 -23.08 -38.39
CA GLY A 35 9.86 -21.66 -38.74
C GLY A 35 10.40 -20.71 -37.67
N ILE A 36 10.77 -21.19 -36.47
CA ILE A 36 11.25 -20.29 -35.38
C ILE A 36 12.76 -20.46 -35.12
N ALA A 37 13.43 -21.40 -35.81
CA ALA A 37 14.86 -21.65 -35.61
C ALA A 37 15.78 -20.67 -36.39
N GLU A 38 15.32 -20.05 -37.48
CA GLU A 38 16.18 -19.22 -38.35
C GLU A 38 16.13 -17.70 -38.09
N THR A 39 15.19 -17.20 -37.28
CA THR A 39 15.14 -15.76 -36.92
C THR A 39 15.96 -15.43 -35.66
N ARG A 40 16.83 -16.33 -35.20
CA ARG A 40 17.74 -16.09 -34.05
C ARG A 40 19.17 -15.74 -34.44
N ALA A 41 19.54 -15.87 -35.71
CA ALA A 41 20.94 -15.79 -36.14
C ALA A 41 21.40 -14.41 -36.66
N GLN A 42 20.60 -13.35 -36.48
CA GLN A 42 20.96 -12.01 -37.00
C GLN A 42 20.42 -10.86 -36.14
N LEU A 43 20.31 -11.06 -34.83
CA LEU A 43 20.54 -9.93 -33.94
C LEU A 43 22.04 -9.72 -33.97
N ALA A 44 22.48 -8.85 -34.89
CA ALA A 44 23.81 -8.26 -34.81
C ALA A 44 24.05 -7.86 -33.34
N GLU A 45 25.27 -8.03 -32.84
CA GLU A 45 25.68 -7.41 -31.59
C GLU A 45 25.53 -5.89 -31.75
N GLU A 46 24.30 -5.39 -31.58
CA GLU A 46 24.00 -3.97 -31.58
C GLU A 46 24.85 -3.42 -30.44
N THR A 47 25.85 -2.63 -30.83
CA THR A 47 26.74 -2.00 -29.87
C THR A 47 25.83 -1.26 -28.91
N PRO A 48 25.87 -1.57 -27.61
CA PRO A 48 24.82 -1.10 -26.73
C PRO A 48 24.72 0.43 -26.81
N PRO A 49 23.51 1.02 -26.81
CA PRO A 49 23.34 2.43 -27.17
C PRO A 49 24.15 3.40 -26.28
N TRP A 50 24.55 2.99 -25.07
CA TRP A 50 25.41 3.79 -24.18
C TRP A 50 26.89 3.85 -24.60
N THR A 51 27.31 3.09 -25.60
CA THR A 51 28.69 3.09 -26.12
C THR A 51 28.89 4.09 -27.26
N THR A 52 27.81 4.50 -27.92
CA THR A 52 27.84 5.41 -29.08
C THR A 52 27.13 6.73 -28.80
N ASN A 53 26.15 6.76 -27.89
CA ASN A 53 25.46 7.99 -27.52
C ASN A 53 26.26 8.80 -26.50
N GLU A 54 26.33 10.11 -26.72
CA GLU A 54 26.88 11.04 -25.74
C GLU A 54 26.01 11.04 -24.46
N PRO A 55 26.61 10.97 -23.25
CA PRO A 55 25.84 11.01 -22.02
C PRO A 55 25.04 12.31 -21.91
N ILE A 56 23.72 12.22 -21.88
CA ILE A 56 22.83 13.38 -21.70
C ILE A 56 22.83 13.89 -20.25
N VAL A 57 23.31 13.08 -19.29
CA VAL A 57 23.39 13.41 -17.87
C VAL A 57 24.60 12.73 -17.21
N THR A 58 25.16 13.39 -16.19
CA THR A 58 26.13 12.78 -15.27
C THR A 58 25.40 12.20 -14.06
N VAL A 59 25.68 10.93 -13.74
CA VAL A 59 25.14 10.27 -12.55
C VAL A 59 26.18 10.29 -11.44
N LYS A 60 25.81 10.81 -10.27
CA LYS A 60 26.63 10.76 -9.06
C LYS A 60 25.93 9.89 -8.01
N LYS A 61 26.68 8.99 -7.38
CA LYS A 61 26.22 8.21 -6.23
C LYS A 61 26.73 8.87 -4.95
N GLU A 62 25.81 9.16 -4.04
CA GLU A 62 26.11 9.74 -2.73
C GLU A 62 25.28 9.05 -1.65
N LEU A 63 25.77 9.08 -0.41
CA LEU A 63 24.98 8.69 0.73
C LEU A 63 24.02 9.82 1.09
N TYR A 64 22.72 9.59 0.91
CA TYR A 64 21.71 10.62 1.14
C TYR A 64 21.48 10.92 2.64
N ARG A 65 21.29 9.87 3.45
CA ARG A 65 21.06 9.98 4.89
C ARG A 65 21.74 8.82 5.60
N ARG A 66 22.49 9.13 6.67
CA ARG A 66 23.03 8.11 7.59
C ARG A 66 21.92 7.59 8.49
N HIS A 67 22.08 6.37 9.02
CA HIS A 67 21.21 5.90 10.09
C HIS A 67 21.23 6.92 11.25
N PRO A 68 20.06 7.28 11.82
CA PRO A 68 19.97 8.39 12.76
C PRO A 68 20.56 8.04 14.14
N LEU A 69 20.50 6.76 14.52
CA LEU A 69 20.97 6.23 15.80
C LEU A 69 21.18 4.70 15.72
N PRO A 70 21.92 4.09 16.66
CA PRO A 70 22.13 2.65 16.68
C PRO A 70 20.79 1.88 16.72
N ARG A 71 20.65 0.88 15.84
CA ARG A 71 19.44 0.04 15.70
C ARG A 71 18.19 0.77 15.18
N ALA A 72 18.36 1.91 14.49
CA ALA A 72 17.28 2.53 13.73
C ALA A 72 17.64 2.63 12.24
N ALA A 73 16.64 2.46 11.37
CA ALA A 73 16.81 2.72 9.94
C ALA A 73 16.35 4.14 9.57
N ALA A 74 16.99 4.72 8.56
CA ALA A 74 16.55 5.97 7.97
C ALA A 74 15.49 5.69 6.90
N LEU A 75 14.26 6.16 7.13
CA LEU A 75 13.21 6.11 6.12
C LEU A 75 13.19 7.42 5.34
N VAL A 76 13.11 7.31 4.01
CA VAL A 76 13.01 8.45 3.10
C VAL A 76 12.07 8.07 1.95
N SER A 77 11.12 8.93 1.64
CA SER A 77 10.35 8.86 0.42
C SER A 77 10.25 10.24 -0.23
N VAL A 78 10.17 10.27 -1.56
CA VAL A 78 9.95 11.50 -2.31
C VAL A 78 8.88 11.25 -3.37
N ALA A 79 7.86 12.09 -3.41
CA ALA A 79 6.77 11.99 -4.36
C ALA A 79 6.49 13.34 -5.02
N TYR A 80 5.96 13.30 -6.24
CA TYR A 80 5.33 14.47 -6.86
C TYR A 80 3.96 14.71 -6.23
N VAL A 81 3.66 15.98 -5.92
CA VAL A 81 2.47 16.38 -5.16
C VAL A 81 1.66 17.48 -5.84
N GLY A 82 2.11 17.95 -7.01
CA GLY A 82 1.46 19.02 -7.76
C GLY A 82 1.71 18.96 -9.27
N PRO A 83 1.02 19.81 -10.03
CA PRO A 83 0.98 19.75 -11.49
C PRO A 83 2.25 20.27 -12.18
N ARG A 84 3.10 21.00 -11.46
CA ARG A 84 4.30 21.66 -12.00
C ARG A 84 5.57 21.04 -11.42
N LEU A 85 5.55 19.72 -11.22
CA LEU A 85 6.66 18.96 -10.65
C LEU A 85 7.00 19.40 -9.21
N GLU A 86 6.01 19.90 -8.46
CA GLU A 86 6.19 20.11 -7.03
C GLU A 86 6.42 18.76 -6.34
N ARG A 87 7.37 18.73 -5.40
CA ARG A 87 7.79 17.51 -4.72
C ARG A 87 7.61 17.65 -3.21
N ARG A 88 7.26 16.55 -2.57
CA ARG A 88 7.30 16.38 -1.12
C ARG A 88 8.27 15.28 -0.79
N GLU A 89 9.17 15.57 0.13
CA GLU A 89 10.02 14.57 0.75
C GLU A 89 9.52 14.31 2.16
N VAL A 90 9.40 13.03 2.52
CA VAL A 90 9.11 12.57 3.87
C VAL A 90 10.33 11.84 4.40
N GLN A 91 10.68 12.13 5.64
CA GLN A 91 11.68 11.40 6.41
C GLN A 91 11.07 10.88 7.69
N ALA A 92 11.47 9.68 8.09
CA ALA A 92 11.11 9.09 9.38
C ALA A 92 12.27 8.23 9.92
N GLU A 93 12.09 7.69 11.11
CA GLU A 93 13.04 6.83 11.80
C GLU A 93 12.36 5.50 12.09
N GLU A 94 12.87 4.41 11.52
CA GLU A 94 12.34 3.08 11.81
C GLU A 94 13.07 2.55 13.05
N ILE A 95 12.48 2.74 14.23
CA ILE A 95 13.10 2.33 15.51
C ILE A 95 12.64 0.93 15.92
N LYS A 96 11.39 0.57 15.61
CA LYS A 96 10.78 -0.70 15.95
C LYS A 96 9.78 -1.10 14.87
N ASP A 97 10.03 -2.25 14.24
CA ASP A 97 9.26 -2.77 13.10
C ASP A 97 9.19 -1.77 11.93
N ASP A 98 8.35 -2.03 10.94
CA ASP A 98 8.18 -1.28 9.68
C ASP A 98 7.42 0.04 9.84
N VAL A 99 7.51 0.67 11.01
CA VAL A 99 6.77 1.86 11.41
C VAL A 99 7.73 3.04 11.61
N GLY A 100 7.47 4.14 10.89
CA GLY A 100 8.27 5.36 10.99
C GLY A 100 7.92 6.22 12.21
N ASP A 101 8.85 6.43 13.11
CA ASP A 101 8.77 7.45 14.16
C ASP A 101 9.32 8.79 13.65
N ASN A 102 9.05 9.86 14.41
CA ASN A 102 9.59 11.21 14.15
C ASN A 102 9.37 11.69 12.69
N VAL A 103 8.19 11.39 12.13
CA VAL A 103 7.87 11.69 10.74
C VAL A 103 7.85 13.20 10.49
N ARG A 104 8.62 13.63 9.49
CA ARG A 104 8.75 15.02 9.08
C ARG A 104 8.76 15.13 7.57
N ALA A 105 8.29 16.24 7.04
CA ALA A 105 8.29 16.49 5.60
C ALA A 105 8.83 17.87 5.24
N ARG A 106 9.28 18.00 4.00
CA ARG A 106 9.63 19.26 3.36
C ARG A 106 9.15 19.26 1.91
N TRP A 107 9.09 20.45 1.32
CA TRP A 107 8.54 20.63 -0.02
C TRP A 107 9.52 21.35 -0.93
N SER A 108 9.43 21.05 -2.22
CA SER A 108 10.10 21.75 -3.29
C SER A 108 9.06 22.20 -4.32
N THR A 109 9.18 23.45 -4.77
CA THR A 109 8.35 24.03 -5.83
C THR A 109 9.08 24.11 -7.18
N ASP A 110 10.31 23.61 -7.25
CA ASP A 110 11.22 23.75 -8.39
C ASP A 110 11.88 22.42 -8.79
N ASN A 111 11.09 21.34 -8.69
CA ASN A 111 11.49 19.97 -9.04
C ASN A 111 12.67 19.42 -8.23
N GLY A 112 12.80 19.86 -6.97
CA GLY A 112 13.79 19.38 -6.01
C GLY A 112 15.13 20.12 -6.05
N ARG A 113 15.20 21.30 -6.67
CA ARG A 113 16.43 22.13 -6.68
C ARG A 113 16.59 22.86 -5.35
N THR A 114 15.51 23.43 -4.84
CA THR A 114 15.42 24.03 -3.51
C THR A 114 14.33 23.34 -2.70
N TRP A 115 14.52 23.34 -1.38
CA TRP A 115 13.63 22.69 -0.44
C TRP A 115 13.36 23.61 0.73
N THR A 116 12.14 23.57 1.26
CA THR A 116 11.83 24.16 2.56
C THR A 116 12.56 23.42 3.68
N GLU A 117 12.53 24.00 4.88
CA GLU A 117 12.87 23.27 6.09
C GLU A 117 11.92 22.09 6.33
N PHE A 118 12.43 21.10 7.07
CA PHE A 118 11.60 20.00 7.55
C PHE A 118 10.65 20.50 8.65
N VAL A 119 9.38 20.11 8.54
CA VAL A 119 8.38 20.31 9.57
C VAL A 119 7.79 18.96 10.00
N PRO A 120 7.35 18.79 11.25
CA PRO A 120 6.61 17.60 11.66
C PRO A 120 5.33 17.43 10.83
N VAL A 121 4.98 16.18 10.49
CA VAL A 121 3.70 15.84 9.85
C VAL A 121 2.84 15.01 10.80
N GLN A 122 1.52 15.23 10.76
CA GLN A 122 0.57 14.72 11.75
C GLN A 122 -0.49 13.78 11.16
N PRO A 123 -1.05 12.89 12.02
CA PRO A 123 -0.44 12.45 13.28
C PRO A 123 0.83 11.65 13.03
N SER A 124 1.73 11.67 14.02
CA SER A 124 2.78 10.66 14.11
C SER A 124 2.15 9.27 14.22
N ASN A 125 2.89 8.24 13.83
CA ASN A 125 2.47 6.86 14.07
C ASN A 125 2.24 6.65 15.59
N ASN A 126 1.32 5.74 15.96
CA ASN A 126 0.93 5.39 17.34
C ASN A 126 0.20 6.51 18.13
N VAL A 127 -1.04 6.80 17.75
CA VAL A 127 -1.94 7.71 18.46
C VAL A 127 -2.63 7.00 19.63
N ASP A 128 -2.69 7.62 20.81
CA ASP A 128 -3.43 7.08 21.96
C ASP A 128 -4.90 7.54 21.96
N TYR A 129 -5.81 6.57 21.86
CA TYR A 129 -7.25 6.77 21.97
C TYR A 129 -7.78 6.13 23.25
N GLY A 130 -7.67 6.86 24.36
CA GLY A 130 -8.19 6.42 25.65
C GLY A 130 -7.51 5.16 26.19
N GLY A 131 -6.19 5.05 26.06
CA GLY A 131 -5.41 3.87 26.46
C GLY A 131 -5.32 2.78 25.39
N VAL A 132 -5.82 3.05 24.18
CA VAL A 132 -5.65 2.17 23.01
C VAL A 132 -4.71 2.87 22.03
N THR A 133 -3.50 2.34 21.91
CA THR A 133 -2.57 2.74 20.85
C THR A 133 -3.10 2.26 19.50
N VAL A 134 -3.35 3.22 18.61
CA VAL A 134 -3.77 3.00 17.24
C VAL A 134 -2.67 3.49 16.33
N TRP A 135 -2.22 2.64 15.43
CA TRP A 135 -1.30 3.07 14.41
C TRP A 135 -2.09 3.85 13.35
N GLU A 136 -1.64 5.06 13.04
CA GLU A 136 -2.19 5.83 11.94
C GLU A 136 -1.07 6.34 11.05
N GLY A 137 -1.20 6.18 9.74
CA GLY A 137 -0.10 6.47 8.83
C GLY A 137 -0.53 6.82 7.41
N GLU A 138 0.34 7.58 6.77
CA GLU A 138 0.23 7.97 5.37
C GLU A 138 0.50 6.80 4.43
N GLY A 139 -0.32 6.67 3.40
CA GLY A 139 -0.08 5.79 2.26
C GLY A 139 0.21 6.56 0.97
N THR A 140 -0.07 5.90 -0.14
CA THR A 140 0.14 6.45 -1.48
C THR A 140 -0.72 7.69 -1.76
N SER A 141 -0.24 8.56 -2.63
CA SER A 141 -0.93 9.80 -3.00
C SER A 141 -0.82 10.09 -4.49
N VAL A 142 -1.82 10.75 -5.06
CA VAL A 142 -1.84 11.19 -6.45
C VAL A 142 -2.44 12.59 -6.57
N TYR A 143 -1.85 13.43 -7.41
CA TYR A 143 -2.45 14.72 -7.77
C TYR A 143 -3.51 14.49 -8.83
N ASP A 144 -4.75 14.92 -8.56
CA ASP A 144 -5.82 14.91 -9.55
C ASP A 144 -5.88 16.28 -10.26
N PRO A 145 -5.51 16.36 -11.55
CA PRO A 145 -5.55 17.60 -12.31
C PRO A 145 -6.98 18.10 -12.59
N GLY A 146 -8.00 17.24 -12.56
CA GLY A 146 -9.37 17.65 -12.81
C GLY A 146 -9.94 18.51 -11.67
N THR A 147 -9.57 18.17 -10.42
CA THR A 147 -10.03 18.87 -9.21
C THR A 147 -9.00 19.82 -8.63
N GLY A 148 -7.74 19.68 -9.03
CA GLY A 148 -6.64 20.49 -8.54
C GLY A 148 -6.18 20.13 -7.12
N VAL A 149 -6.54 18.95 -6.62
CA VAL A 149 -6.21 18.51 -5.25
C VAL A 149 -5.26 17.31 -5.25
N LEU A 150 -4.45 17.20 -4.20
CA LEU A 150 -3.68 16.00 -3.90
C LEU A 150 -4.55 15.05 -3.09
N VAL A 151 -4.76 13.83 -3.58
CA VAL A 151 -5.49 12.77 -2.88
C VAL A 151 -4.50 11.80 -2.26
N GLN A 152 -4.77 11.35 -1.04
CA GLN A 152 -3.94 10.39 -0.33
C GLN A 152 -4.80 9.35 0.37
N VAL A 153 -4.32 8.10 0.37
CA VAL A 153 -4.86 7.08 1.28
C VAL A 153 -4.15 7.09 2.61
N TRP A 154 -4.90 6.79 3.65
CA TRP A 154 -4.47 6.81 5.03
C TRP A 154 -4.91 5.51 5.68
N LEU A 155 -4.09 4.93 6.55
CA LEU A 155 -4.43 3.69 7.25
C LEU A 155 -4.56 3.96 8.74
N ARG A 156 -5.58 3.37 9.34
CA ARG A 156 -5.74 3.19 10.76
C ARG A 156 -5.64 1.70 11.07
N GLN A 157 -4.74 1.31 11.96
CA GLN A 157 -4.54 -0.09 12.35
C GLN A 157 -4.64 -0.23 13.87
N ILE A 158 -5.50 -1.14 14.31
CA ILE A 158 -5.85 -1.37 15.71
C ILE A 158 -5.52 -2.82 16.07
N VAL A 159 -4.84 -3.02 17.19
CA VAL A 159 -4.57 -4.38 17.69
C VAL A 159 -5.65 -4.80 18.68
N VAL A 160 -6.37 -5.87 18.35
CA VAL A 160 -7.39 -6.49 19.23
C VAL A 160 -7.06 -7.97 19.37
N SER A 161 -6.86 -8.43 20.61
CA SER A 161 -6.56 -9.84 20.92
C SER A 161 -5.36 -10.42 20.13
N GLY A 162 -4.36 -9.59 19.83
CA GLY A 162 -3.17 -9.98 19.05
C GLY A 162 -3.38 -10.01 17.53
N LEU A 163 -4.55 -9.63 17.03
CA LEU A 163 -4.85 -9.48 15.61
C LEU A 163 -4.79 -8.00 15.19
N TYR A 164 -4.31 -7.76 13.97
CA TYR A 164 -4.29 -6.44 13.36
C TYR A 164 -5.58 -6.21 12.58
N HIS A 165 -6.32 -5.17 12.95
CA HIS A 165 -7.50 -4.70 12.23
C HIS A 165 -7.14 -3.42 11.49
N CYS A 166 -7.15 -3.48 10.16
CA CYS A 166 -6.70 -2.40 9.28
C CYS A 166 -7.90 -1.72 8.62
N PHE A 167 -7.90 -0.39 8.54
CA PHE A 167 -8.97 0.39 7.94
C PHE A 167 -8.37 1.47 7.04
N ALA A 168 -8.70 1.43 5.76
CA ALA A 168 -8.26 2.43 4.79
C ALA A 168 -9.22 3.64 4.76
N TYR A 169 -8.63 4.81 4.63
CA TYR A 169 -9.31 6.10 4.51
C TYR A 169 -8.76 6.84 3.30
N SER A 170 -9.54 7.76 2.75
CA SER A 170 -9.07 8.79 1.83
C SER A 170 -9.07 10.14 2.51
N ARG A 171 -8.14 11.01 2.11
CA ARG A 171 -8.15 12.44 2.43
C ARG A 171 -7.60 13.21 1.24
N TYR A 172 -7.86 14.51 1.19
CA TYR A 172 -7.32 15.37 0.15
C TYR A 172 -6.65 16.61 0.73
N SER A 173 -5.80 17.23 -0.08
CA SER A 173 -5.08 18.45 0.24
C SER A 173 -5.17 19.44 -0.92
N ARG A 174 -5.41 20.70 -0.60
CA ARG A 174 -5.44 21.81 -1.56
C ARG A 174 -4.10 22.55 -1.67
N ASP A 175 -3.14 22.20 -0.81
CA ASP A 175 -1.86 22.89 -0.66
C ASP A 175 -0.68 21.92 -0.76
N MET A 176 -0.84 20.88 -1.59
CA MET A 176 0.21 19.90 -1.94
C MET A 176 0.70 19.10 -0.72
N GLY A 177 -0.22 18.77 0.17
CA GLY A 177 -0.01 17.91 1.34
C GLY A 177 0.54 18.63 2.57
N ARG A 178 0.41 19.96 2.66
CA ARG A 178 0.77 20.71 3.87
C ARG A 178 -0.35 20.65 4.91
N THR A 179 -1.59 20.74 4.45
CA THR A 179 -2.80 20.51 5.23
C THR A 179 -3.69 19.48 4.54
N TRP A 180 -4.51 18.81 5.33
CA TRP A 180 -5.37 17.71 4.86
C TRP A 180 -6.80 17.88 5.36
N SER A 181 -7.76 17.41 4.57
CA SER A 181 -9.13 17.21 5.00
C SER A 181 -9.21 16.19 6.14
N ALA A 182 -10.36 16.13 6.81
CA ALA A 182 -10.67 15.01 7.68
C ALA A 182 -10.64 13.69 6.87
N PRO A 183 -10.12 12.58 7.43
CA PRO A 183 -10.07 11.31 6.73
C PRO A 183 -11.49 10.70 6.60
N GLN A 184 -11.86 10.31 5.39
CA GLN A 184 -13.10 9.59 5.07
C GLN A 184 -12.80 8.09 4.93
N GLN A 185 -13.47 7.24 5.70
CA GLN A 185 -13.28 5.79 5.63
C GLN A 185 -13.75 5.25 4.27
N LEU A 186 -12.95 4.37 3.66
CA LEU A 186 -13.36 3.61 2.49
C LEU A 186 -14.25 2.45 2.95
N ARG A 187 -15.54 2.52 2.63
CA ARG A 187 -16.56 1.58 3.11
C ARG A 187 -17.10 0.71 1.96
N TYR A 188 -17.13 -0.60 2.17
CA TYR A 188 -17.72 -1.60 1.26
C TYR A 188 -18.81 -2.45 1.92
N GLU A 189 -19.04 -2.28 3.21
CA GLU A 189 -20.13 -2.90 3.97
C GLU A 189 -20.71 -1.95 5.02
N GLU A 190 -21.92 -2.25 5.47
CA GLU A 190 -22.53 -1.51 6.58
C GLU A 190 -21.79 -1.79 7.88
N GLY A 191 -21.58 -0.75 8.69
CA GLY A 191 -20.80 -0.82 9.92
C GLY A 191 -20.79 0.51 10.66
N ALA A 192 -20.42 0.48 11.93
CA ALA A 192 -20.26 1.71 12.71
C ALA A 192 -19.09 2.54 12.16
N ALA A 193 -19.12 3.85 12.38
CA ALA A 193 -17.95 4.70 12.18
C ALA A 193 -16.94 4.49 13.33
N PHE A 194 -15.68 4.86 13.08
CA PHE A 194 -14.66 4.88 14.14
C PHE A 194 -15.08 5.86 15.25
N ASP A 195 -15.14 5.37 16.49
CA ASP A 195 -15.34 6.19 17.68
C ASP A 195 -14.03 6.24 18.47
N PRO A 196 -13.38 7.42 18.60
CA PRO A 196 -12.14 7.55 19.35
C PRO A 196 -12.30 7.26 20.86
N ARG A 197 -13.52 7.19 21.39
CA ARG A 197 -13.80 6.81 22.78
C ARG A 197 -14.00 5.30 22.95
N GLU A 198 -14.33 4.60 21.86
CA GLU A 198 -14.54 3.15 21.84
C GLU A 198 -13.81 2.51 20.64
N PRO A 199 -12.48 2.67 20.50
CA PRO A 199 -11.75 2.28 19.28
C PRO A 199 -11.78 0.77 18.98
N LYS A 200 -12.15 -0.06 19.96
CA LYS A 200 -12.26 -1.53 19.84
C LYS A 200 -13.70 -2.04 19.71
N LYS A 201 -14.68 -1.16 19.46
CA LYS A 201 -16.09 -1.53 19.37
C LYS A 201 -16.30 -2.53 18.21
N ALA A 202 -16.85 -3.70 18.50
CA ALA A 202 -17.10 -4.78 17.52
C ALA A 202 -17.84 -4.29 16.26
N ALA A 203 -18.85 -3.44 16.44
CA ALA A 203 -19.62 -2.85 15.35
C ALA A 203 -18.77 -2.03 14.36
N PHE A 204 -17.59 -1.57 14.76
CA PHE A 204 -16.58 -0.97 13.89
C PHE A 204 -15.51 -2.00 13.50
N VAL A 205 -14.86 -2.67 14.47
CA VAL A 205 -13.65 -3.45 14.17
C VAL A 205 -13.85 -4.67 13.30
N ASP A 206 -15.08 -5.21 13.27
CA ASP A 206 -15.43 -6.38 12.46
C ASP A 206 -15.91 -6.00 11.04
N HIS A 207 -15.91 -4.70 10.69
CA HIS A 207 -16.49 -4.19 9.44
C HIS A 207 -15.54 -3.24 8.70
N ASN A 208 -15.59 -3.28 7.37
CA ASN A 208 -14.80 -2.45 6.46
C ASN A 208 -13.29 -2.56 6.67
N GLU A 209 -12.82 -3.75 7.05
CA GLU A 209 -11.40 -4.02 7.17
C GLU A 209 -10.72 -4.00 5.79
N GLY A 210 -9.51 -3.48 5.71
CA GLY A 210 -8.76 -3.41 4.46
C GLY A 210 -7.48 -2.63 4.63
N TYR A 211 -6.40 -3.23 4.13
CA TYR A 211 -5.11 -2.56 3.97
C TYR A 211 -5.07 -1.88 2.60
N PHE A 212 -4.59 -0.63 2.53
CA PHE A 212 -4.54 0.08 1.26
C PHE A 212 -3.56 -0.57 0.28
N GLY A 213 -3.87 -0.54 -1.01
CA GLY A 213 -2.90 -0.86 -2.05
C GLY A 213 -1.85 0.24 -2.23
N ASN A 214 -0.76 -0.08 -2.93
CA ASN A 214 0.36 0.85 -3.11
C ASN A 214 0.11 1.99 -4.12
N ASN A 215 -1.03 1.98 -4.83
CA ASN A 215 -1.28 2.91 -5.94
C ASN A 215 -2.68 3.55 -5.90
N LEU A 216 -2.73 4.79 -6.34
CA LEU A 216 -3.93 5.48 -6.80
C LEU A 216 -3.76 5.80 -8.28
N LEU A 217 -4.75 5.47 -9.10
CA LEU A 217 -4.73 5.74 -10.53
C LEU A 217 -5.81 6.77 -10.87
N VAL A 218 -5.41 7.92 -11.40
CA VAL A 218 -6.34 8.89 -11.98
C VAL A 218 -6.62 8.51 -13.43
N ARG A 219 -7.87 8.23 -13.75
CA ARG A 219 -8.32 7.96 -15.12
C ARG A 219 -8.50 9.27 -15.89
N ASN A 220 -8.56 9.16 -17.21
CA ASN A 220 -8.81 10.30 -18.10
C ASN A 220 -10.18 10.97 -17.88
N ASP A 221 -11.14 10.26 -17.31
CA ASP A 221 -12.47 10.78 -16.95
C ASP A 221 -12.52 11.41 -15.53
N GLY A 222 -11.37 11.57 -14.88
CA GLY A 222 -11.25 12.11 -13.52
C GLY A 222 -11.62 11.11 -12.41
N THR A 223 -12.00 9.88 -12.74
CA THR A 223 -12.25 8.84 -11.72
C THR A 223 -10.93 8.35 -11.14
N ILE A 224 -10.84 8.29 -9.81
CA ILE A 224 -9.70 7.68 -9.12
C ILE A 224 -9.99 6.20 -8.85
N VAL A 225 -9.05 5.33 -9.18
CA VAL A 225 -9.12 3.89 -8.88
C VAL A 225 -8.17 3.57 -7.73
N HIS A 226 -8.67 2.84 -6.74
CA HIS A 226 -7.90 2.30 -5.63
C HIS A 226 -8.28 0.84 -5.37
N VAL A 227 -7.38 0.07 -4.78
CA VAL A 227 -7.65 -1.32 -4.38
C VAL A 227 -7.28 -1.50 -2.93
N LEU A 228 -8.14 -2.16 -2.17
CA LEU A 228 -7.85 -2.66 -0.84
C LEU A 228 -7.52 -4.15 -0.90
N ALA A 229 -6.49 -4.55 -0.16
CA ALA A 229 -6.16 -5.94 0.14
C ALA A 229 -6.57 -6.25 1.58
N HIS A 230 -6.57 -7.52 1.95
CA HIS A 230 -6.92 -7.96 3.30
C HIS A 230 -8.30 -7.46 3.75
N CYS A 231 -9.27 -7.51 2.84
CA CYS A 231 -10.66 -7.20 3.13
C CYS A 231 -11.44 -8.42 3.61
N ASN A 232 -12.56 -8.18 4.27
CA ASN A 232 -13.52 -9.23 4.62
C ASN A 232 -14.02 -9.93 3.35
N ALA A 233 -13.72 -11.22 3.24
CA ALA A 233 -14.15 -12.04 2.12
C ALA A 233 -15.63 -12.43 2.30
N PRO A 234 -16.49 -12.29 1.27
CA PRO A 234 -17.90 -12.67 1.36
C PRO A 234 -18.07 -14.14 1.79
N GLY A 235 -18.80 -14.36 2.88
CA GLY A 235 -19.09 -15.71 3.37
C GLY A 235 -17.90 -16.45 4.00
N ASP A 236 -16.74 -15.82 4.21
CA ASP A 236 -15.65 -16.44 4.98
C ASP A 236 -15.97 -16.36 6.48
N PRO A 237 -16.24 -17.49 7.16
CA PRO A 237 -16.57 -17.49 8.58
C PRO A 237 -15.35 -17.15 9.45
N ARG A 238 -14.14 -17.13 8.87
CA ARG A 238 -12.88 -16.92 9.58
C ARG A 238 -12.27 -15.55 9.31
N ASN A 239 -13.07 -14.59 8.83
CA ASN A 239 -12.61 -13.20 8.69
C ASN A 239 -11.98 -12.77 10.02
N ASN A 240 -12.69 -12.83 11.14
CA ASN A 240 -12.21 -12.30 12.42
C ASN A 240 -11.23 -13.19 13.20
N GLU A 241 -10.76 -14.30 12.60
CA GLU A 241 -9.86 -15.25 13.27
C GLU A 241 -8.42 -15.19 12.75
N ARG A 242 -8.21 -14.65 11.56
CA ARG A 242 -6.90 -14.66 10.89
C ARG A 242 -6.16 -13.34 11.14
N PRO A 243 -4.82 -13.34 11.13
CA PRO A 243 -4.05 -12.10 11.10
C PRO A 243 -4.33 -11.25 9.85
N TRP A 244 -4.67 -11.91 8.74
CA TRP A 244 -4.94 -11.28 7.45
C TRP A 244 -6.25 -11.82 6.87
N ARG A 245 -7.14 -10.92 6.45
CA ARG A 245 -8.33 -11.33 5.70
C ARG A 245 -7.93 -11.70 4.26
N MET A 246 -8.75 -12.50 3.60
CA MET A 246 -8.43 -13.05 2.28
C MET A 246 -9.12 -12.32 1.12
N GLY A 247 -9.93 -11.31 1.41
CA GLY A 247 -10.67 -10.59 0.39
C GLY A 247 -9.90 -9.41 -0.20
N SER A 248 -10.40 -8.91 -1.32
CA SER A 248 -9.98 -7.62 -1.88
C SER A 248 -11.15 -6.86 -2.49
N VAL A 249 -11.04 -5.53 -2.54
CA VAL A 249 -12.09 -4.64 -3.04
C VAL A 249 -11.48 -3.53 -3.88
N LEU A 250 -12.02 -3.31 -5.08
CA LEU A 250 -11.70 -2.16 -5.90
C LEU A 250 -12.66 -1.00 -5.58
N PHE A 251 -12.14 0.21 -5.48
CA PHE A 251 -12.91 1.43 -5.25
C PHE A 251 -12.77 2.38 -6.43
N LEU A 252 -13.87 3.06 -6.74
CA LEU A 252 -13.92 4.18 -7.68
C LEU A 252 -14.28 5.46 -6.92
N GLY A 253 -13.37 6.42 -6.87
CA GLY A 253 -13.58 7.74 -6.30
C GLY A 253 -13.96 8.75 -7.38
N ARG A 254 -15.07 9.46 -7.18
CA ARG A 254 -15.46 10.59 -8.05
C ARG A 254 -15.61 11.85 -7.21
N TRP A 255 -15.10 12.95 -7.72
CA TRP A 255 -15.24 14.23 -7.05
C TRP A 255 -16.71 14.70 -7.04
N SER A 256 -17.14 15.13 -5.87
CA SER A 256 -18.44 15.72 -5.61
C SER A 256 -18.26 17.21 -5.38
N THR A 257 -18.74 18.04 -6.31
CA THR A 257 -18.61 19.49 -6.21
C THR A 257 -19.39 20.05 -5.04
N ASP A 258 -20.53 19.44 -4.70
CA ASP A 258 -21.38 19.88 -3.58
C ASP A 258 -20.72 19.58 -2.22
N ARG A 259 -20.14 18.38 -2.07
CA ARG A 259 -19.44 17.98 -0.84
C ARG A 259 -18.02 18.54 -0.75
N GLN A 260 -17.44 18.96 -1.87
CA GLN A 260 -16.02 19.29 -2.00
C GLN A 260 -15.14 18.14 -1.50
N ASP A 261 -15.49 16.90 -1.88
CA ASP A 261 -14.81 15.67 -1.48
C ASP A 261 -15.05 14.55 -2.51
N TYR A 262 -14.45 13.37 -2.32
CA TYR A 262 -14.67 12.19 -3.16
C TYR A 262 -15.81 11.30 -2.63
N ASP A 263 -16.74 11.00 -3.52
CA ASP A 263 -17.69 9.91 -3.36
C ASP A 263 -17.02 8.61 -3.82
N TRP A 264 -16.74 7.72 -2.86
CA TRP A 264 -16.10 6.43 -3.10
C TRP A 264 -17.14 5.34 -3.23
N THR A 265 -17.14 4.65 -4.37
CA THR A 265 -18.02 3.51 -4.65
C THR A 265 -17.22 2.21 -4.62
N PRO A 266 -17.54 1.25 -3.75
CA PRO A 266 -16.92 -0.07 -3.75
C PRO A 266 -17.42 -0.92 -4.92
N GLY A 267 -16.53 -1.71 -5.51
CA GLY A 267 -16.87 -2.78 -6.42
C GLY A 267 -17.28 -4.05 -5.67
N ALA A 268 -17.46 -5.14 -6.42
CA ALA A 268 -17.65 -6.45 -5.81
C ALA A 268 -16.40 -6.86 -5.03
N ARG A 269 -16.63 -7.54 -3.91
CA ARG A 269 -15.56 -8.18 -3.12
C ARG A 269 -15.22 -9.53 -3.75
N VAL A 270 -13.93 -9.84 -3.83
CA VAL A 270 -13.43 -11.17 -4.21
C VAL A 270 -12.74 -11.83 -3.02
#